data_AF-A0A956X4R2-F1
#
_entry.id   AF-A0A956X4R2-F1
#
_cell.length_a   1.000
_cell.length_b   1.000
_cell.length_c   1.000
_cell.angle_alpha   90.00
_cell.angle_beta   90.00
_cell.angle_gamma   90.00
#
_symmetry.space_group_name_H-M   'P 1'
#
loop_
_entity.id
_entity.type
_entity.pdbx_description
1 polymer ?
#
loop_
_entity_poly.entity_id
_entity_poly.type
_entity_poly.pdbx_seq_one_letter_code
_entity_poly.pdbx_strand_id
1 'polypeptide(L)' 'FMGIRKASRATIPVWAAGDLSLDSVGSKVDWSKVYALPPREGSVEIIEGDSVQEKAAKLVAKLFEEKVI' A
#
# COMPACT_ATOMS: atom_id res chain seq x y z
N PHE A 1 -0.90 37.07 2.18
CA PHE A 1 0.45 37.06 1.56
C PHE A 1 1.58 37.69 2.40
N MET A 2 1.32 38.55 3.40
CA MET A 2 2.41 39.15 4.20
C MET A 2 3.19 38.13 5.04
N GLY A 3 2.50 37.11 5.60
CA GLY A 3 3.13 36.06 6.40
C GLY A 3 4.20 35.27 5.64
N ILE A 4 3.90 34.84 4.40
CA ILE A 4 4.88 34.13 3.56
C ILE A 4 6.07 35.02 3.18
N ARG A 5 5.86 36.33 2.98
CA ARG A 5 6.93 37.30 2.69
C ARG A 5 7.84 37.55 3.89
N LYS A 6 7.30 37.42 5.11
CA LYS A 6 8.07 37.52 6.36
C LYS A 6 8.87 36.24 6.60
N ALA A 7 8.26 35.07 6.40
CA ALA A 7 8.93 33.78 6.51
C ALA A 7 10.07 33.63 5.49
N SER A 8 9.87 34.10 4.25
CA SER A 8 10.91 34.02 3.20
C SER A 8 12.15 34.88 3.47
N ARG A 9 12.06 35.85 4.41
CA ARG A 9 13.17 36.73 4.78
C ARG A 9 13.81 36.33 6.11
N ALA A 10 13.29 35.32 6.79
CA ALA A 10 13.85 34.85 8.05
C ALA A 10 15.08 33.98 7.77
N THR A 11 16.19 34.27 8.46
CA THR A 11 17.34 33.38 8.50
C THR A 11 17.04 32.23 9.45
N ILE A 12 16.94 31.02 8.91
CA ILE A 12 16.71 29.79 9.69
C ILE A 12 18.09 29.14 9.92
N PRO A 13 18.54 29.00 11.18
CA PRO A 13 19.82 28.34 11.46
C PRO A 13 19.72 26.86 11.09
N VAL A 14 20.75 26.36 10.42
CA VAL A 14 20.94 24.94 10.11
C VAL A 14 22.02 24.42 11.05
N TRP A 15 21.73 23.33 11.76
CA TRP A 15 22.70 22.65 12.61
C TRP A 15 23.11 21.32 11.99
N ALA A 16 24.41 21.08 11.94
CA ALA A 16 24.98 19.78 11.66
C ALA A 16 25.10 18.95 12.94
N ALA A 17 25.32 17.64 12.81
CA ALA A 17 25.53 16.75 13.96
C ALA A 17 26.68 17.23 14.86
N GLY A 18 27.75 17.79 14.27
CA GLY A 18 28.89 18.36 14.99
C GLY A 18 28.56 19.60 15.83
N ASP A 19 27.60 20.41 15.41
CA ASP A 19 27.15 21.60 16.15
C ASP A 19 26.39 21.23 17.44
N LEU A 20 25.87 20.00 17.48
CA LEU A 20 25.07 19.46 18.58
C LEU A 20 25.84 18.44 19.45
N SER A 21 27.14 18.27 19.21
CA SER A 21 27.97 17.26 19.90
C SER A 21 27.38 15.85 19.84
N LEU A 22 26.75 15.49 18.71
CA LEU A 22 26.17 14.18 18.48
C LEU A 22 27.17 13.29 17.73
N ASP A 23 27.66 12.26 18.41
CA ASP A 23 28.48 11.22 17.78
C ASP A 23 27.62 10.15 17.08
N SER A 24 28.10 9.68 15.93
CA SER A 24 27.55 8.62 15.07
C SER A 24 26.07 8.27 15.27
N VAL A 25 25.17 9.05 14.65
CA VAL A 25 23.73 8.72 14.61
C VAL A 25 23.49 7.65 13.53
N GLY A 26 23.46 6.39 13.93
CA GLY A 26 23.19 5.24 13.05
C GLY A 26 21.76 4.73 13.18
N SER A 27 21.14 4.32 12.07
CA SER A 27 19.88 3.59 12.09
C SER A 27 20.07 2.20 12.71
N LYS A 28 19.16 1.79 13.59
CA LYS A 28 19.10 0.41 14.12
C LYS A 28 18.28 -0.54 13.23
N VAL A 29 17.63 0.00 12.20
CA VAL A 29 16.73 -0.75 11.32
C VAL A 29 17.26 -0.72 9.90
N ASP A 30 17.16 -1.86 9.22
CA ASP A 30 17.51 -2.04 7.82
C ASP A 30 16.26 -1.92 6.92
N TRP A 31 16.36 -1.09 5.89
CA TRP A 31 15.33 -0.84 4.88
C TRP A 31 15.75 -1.35 3.49
N SER A 32 16.72 -2.27 3.42
CA SER A 32 17.24 -2.85 2.17
C SER A 32 16.18 -3.55 1.29
N LYS A 33 15.01 -3.90 1.85
CA LYS A 33 13.96 -4.67 1.16
C LYS A 33 12.64 -3.94 1.08
N VAL A 34 12.61 -2.84 0.32
CA VAL A 34 11.37 -2.14 -0.05
C VAL A 34 11.03 -2.47 -1.48
N TYR A 35 9.86 -3.06 -1.71
CA TYR A 35 9.37 -3.38 -3.05
C TYR A 35 7.85 -3.32 -3.09
N ALA A 36 7.31 -3.10 -4.30
CA ALA A 36 5.87 -3.14 -4.53
C ALA A 36 5.36 -4.59 -4.41
N LEU A 37 4.23 -4.78 -3.72
CA LEU A 37 3.61 -6.10 -3.66
C LEU A 37 3.15 -6.53 -5.07
N PRO A 38 3.23 -7.83 -5.40
CA PRO A 38 2.70 -8.31 -6.66
C PRO A 38 1.18 -8.01 -6.72
N PRO A 39 0.68 -7.54 -7.88
CA PRO A 39 -0.75 -7.31 -8.05
C PRO A 39 -1.50 -8.63 -7.89
N ARG A 40 -2.59 -8.60 -7.12
CA ARG A 40 -3.52 -9.73 -7.06
C ARG A 40 -4.53 -9.56 -8.19
N GLU A 41 -4.32 -10.23 -9.31
CA GLU A 41 -5.37 -10.39 -10.30
C GLU A 41 -6.32 -11.49 -9.79
N GLY A 42 -7.54 -11.08 -9.42
CA GLY A 42 -8.61 -12.04 -9.16
C GLY A 42 -9.23 -12.43 -10.48
N SER A 43 -9.07 -13.69 -10.91
CA SER A 43 -9.89 -14.25 -11.99
C SER A 43 -11.27 -14.56 -11.42
N VAL A 44 -12.29 -13.84 -11.89
CA VAL A 44 -13.69 -14.17 -11.58
C VAL A 44 -14.31 -14.89 -12.76
N GLU A 45 -15.07 -15.93 -12.49
CA GLU A 45 -15.91 -16.58 -13.48
C GLU A 45 -17.37 -16.24 -13.22
N ILE A 46 -18.03 -15.67 -14.23
CA ILE A 46 -19.45 -15.31 -14.16
C ILE A 46 -20.27 -16.44 -14.79
N ILE A 47 -21.18 -17.01 -14.01
CA ILE A 47 -22.01 -18.13 -14.44
C ILE A 47 -23.30 -17.62 -15.09
N GLU A 48 -23.50 -17.99 -16.36
CA GLU A 48 -24.68 -17.65 -17.14
C GLU A 48 -25.79 -18.72 -17.06
N GLY A 49 -27.03 -18.27 -17.24
CA GLY A 49 -28.23 -19.11 -17.22
C GLY A 49 -29.50 -18.31 -17.44
N ASP A 50 -30.56 -18.97 -17.88
CA ASP A 50 -31.81 -18.31 -18.26
C ASP A 50 -32.73 -18.09 -17.05
N SER A 51 -32.53 -18.86 -15.97
CA SER A 51 -33.24 -18.72 -14.70
C SER A 51 -32.29 -18.57 -13.51
N VAL A 52 -32.81 -18.02 -12.41
CA VAL A 52 -32.06 -17.86 -11.15
C VAL A 52 -31.66 -19.24 -10.58
N GLN A 53 -32.54 -20.23 -10.72
CA GLN A 53 -32.33 -21.59 -10.25
C GLN A 53 -31.20 -22.30 -11.00
N GLU A 54 -31.12 -22.13 -12.32
CA GLU A 54 -30.03 -22.69 -13.13
C GLU A 54 -28.67 -22.07 -12.78
N LYS A 55 -28.62 -20.75 -12.59
CA LYS A 55 -27.39 -20.06 -12.17
C LYS A 55 -26.89 -20.58 -10.82
N ALA A 56 -27.80 -20.76 -9.86
CA ALA A 56 -27.46 -21.28 -8.53
C ALA A 56 -26.96 -22.73 -8.58
N ALA A 57 -27.62 -23.60 -9.36
CA ALA A 57 -27.20 -25.00 -9.49
C ALA A 57 -25.79 -25.12 -10.13
N LYS A 58 -25.53 -24.36 -11.20
CA LYS A 58 -24.21 -24.32 -11.85
C LYS A 58 -23.12 -23.75 -10.92
N LEU A 59 -23.45 -22.74 -10.11
CA LEU A 59 -22.53 -22.18 -9.12
C LEU A 59 -22.14 -23.19 -8.05
N VAL A 60 -23.12 -23.86 -7.46
CA VAL A 60 -22.84 -24.86 -6.42
C VAL A 60 -22.01 -26.02 -6.98
N ALA A 61 -22.31 -26.49 -8.20
CA ALA A 61 -21.53 -27.54 -8.85
C ALA A 61 -20.05 -27.15 -9.01
N LYS A 62 -19.75 -25.92 -9.46
CA LYS A 62 -18.37 -25.43 -9.58
C LYS A 62 -17.65 -25.30 -8.23
N LEU A 63 -18.33 -24.80 -7.20
CA LEU A 63 -17.73 -24.64 -5.88
C LEU A 63 -17.34 -25.98 -5.24
N PHE A 64 -18.11 -27.05 -5.50
CA PHE A 64 -17.77 -28.42 -5.11
C PHE A 64 -16.56 -28.96 -5.90
N GLU A 65 -16.50 -28.70 -7.21
CA GLU A 65 -15.38 -29.13 -8.06
C GLU A 65 -14.06 -28.49 -7.62
N GLU A 66 -14.08 -27.19 -7.34
CA GLU A 66 -12.92 -26.43 -6.88
C GLU A 66 -12.61 -26.63 -5.38
N LYS A 67 -13.45 -27.40 -4.66
CA LYS A 67 -13.32 -27.67 -3.21
C LYS A 67 -13.29 -26.39 -2.36
N VAL A 68 -14.00 -25.37 -2.81
CA VAL A 68 -14.19 -24.12 -2.06
C VAL A 68 -15.27 -24.30 -0.98
N ILE A 69 -16.15 -25.29 -1.18
CA ILE A 69 -17.17 -25.76 -0.24
C ILE A 69 -17.07 -27.29 -0.13
#